data_AF-A0A2U1PHV5-F1
#
_entry.id   AF-A0A2U1PHV5-F1
#
_cell.length_a   1.000
_cell.length_b   1.000
_cell.length_c   1.000
_cell.angle_alpha   90.00
_cell.angle_beta   90.00
_cell.angle_gamma   90.00
#
_symmetry.space_group_name_H-M   'P 1'
#
loop_
_entity.id
_entity.type
_entity.pdbx_description
1 polymer ?
#
loop_
_entity_poly.entity_id
_entity_poly.type
_entity_poly.pdbx_seq_one_letter_code
_entity_poly.pdbx_strand_id
1 'polypeptide(L)'
;MENFSRLYMLETNKECKISDRWCLDNMEWHGNWAWRSNPRGRAATDLVDMIRLVGNLVLNPNSRDRWFWALDPSGKFSVKALACLVKSKSIGVDETNQIFIWNPWVPRKVNISIWRANLLICGVEIASVRCVLCFLEDEVNC
;
A
#
# COMPACT_ATOMS: atom_id res chain seq x y z
N MET A 1 10.35 8.38 -3.06
CA MET A 1 10.17 9.56 -3.92
C MET A 1 9.39 10.59 -3.12
N GLU A 2 10.02 11.70 -2.76
CA GLU A 2 9.33 12.83 -2.14
C GLU A 2 8.61 13.60 -3.25
N ASN A 3 7.28 13.53 -3.28
CA ASN A 3 6.48 14.31 -4.22
C ASN A 3 6.34 15.75 -3.72
N PHE A 4 6.32 16.70 -4.65
CA PHE A 4 6.08 18.14 -4.39
C PHE A 4 7.12 18.87 -3.53
N SER A 5 8.40 18.46 -3.56
CA SER A 5 9.48 19.12 -2.78
C SER A 5 9.56 20.64 -3.01
N ARG A 6 9.19 21.14 -4.19
CA ARG A 6 9.18 22.58 -4.49
C ARG A 6 8.10 23.33 -3.71
N LEU A 7 6.89 22.77 -3.65
CA LEU A 7 5.81 23.33 -2.83
C LEU A 7 6.16 23.27 -1.35
N TYR A 8 6.71 22.14 -0.91
CA TYR A 8 7.19 21.98 0.45
C TYR A 8 8.22 23.06 0.78
N MET A 9 9.18 23.36 -0.11
CA MET A 9 10.19 24.39 0.11
C MET A 9 9.60 25.80 0.26
N LEU A 10 8.50 26.10 -0.43
CA LEU A 10 7.77 27.37 -0.33
C LEU A 10 6.99 27.53 0.98
N GLU A 11 6.55 26.43 1.60
CA GLU A 11 5.78 26.46 2.85
C GLU A 11 6.58 27.10 4.00
N THR A 12 5.92 28.00 4.73
CA THR A 12 6.55 28.71 5.85
C THR A 12 6.70 27.79 7.06
N ASN A 13 5.68 26.99 7.37
CA ASN A 13 5.70 26.02 8.46
C ASN A 13 5.85 24.58 7.93
N LYS A 14 7.04 24.00 8.07
CA LYS A 14 7.34 22.65 7.57
C LYS A 14 6.60 21.53 8.29
N GLU A 15 6.12 21.78 9.50
CA GLU A 15 5.37 20.83 10.32
C GLU A 15 3.85 20.99 10.16
N CYS A 16 3.38 21.84 9.23
CA CYS A 16 1.95 22.00 8.99
C CYS A 16 1.34 20.72 8.40
N LYS A 17 0.10 20.44 8.79
CA LYS A 17 -0.67 19.35 8.21
C LYS A 17 -1.50 19.86 7.04
N ILE A 18 -1.90 18.92 6.16
CA ILE A 18 -2.87 19.22 5.10
C ILE A 18 -4.19 19.72 5.72
N SER A 19 -4.58 19.23 6.90
CA SER A 19 -5.75 19.73 7.65
C SER A 19 -5.69 21.20 8.05
N ASP A 20 -4.49 21.77 8.16
CA ASP A 20 -4.30 23.17 8.56
C ASP A 20 -4.39 24.12 7.36
N ARG A 21 -4.27 23.58 6.14
CA ARG A 21 -4.17 24.33 4.89
C ARG A 21 -5.33 24.06 3.94
N TRP A 22 -5.92 22.88 3.98
CA TRP A 22 -7.09 22.52 3.19
C TRP A 22 -8.33 22.83 4.03
N CYS A 23 -9.03 23.91 3.68
CA CYS A 23 -10.11 24.47 4.47
C CYS A 23 -11.43 24.41 3.70
N LEU A 24 -12.53 24.19 4.42
CA LEU A 24 -13.89 24.27 3.87
C LEU A 24 -14.45 25.67 4.16
N ASP A 25 -14.72 26.44 3.12
CA ASP A 25 -15.41 27.74 3.21
C ASP A 25 -16.53 27.78 2.18
N ASN A 26 -17.68 28.37 2.54
CA ASN A 26 -18.86 28.44 1.67
C ASN A 26 -19.25 27.12 0.97
N MET A 27 -19.11 25.98 1.68
CA MET A 27 -19.34 24.62 1.15
C MET A 27 -18.35 24.13 0.09
N GLU A 28 -17.26 24.87 -0.17
CA GLU A 28 -16.21 24.50 -1.10
C GLU A 28 -14.85 24.34 -0.39
N TRP A 29 -14.14 23.26 -0.74
CA TRP A 29 -12.79 23.05 -0.25
C TRP A 29 -11.79 23.87 -1.04
N HIS A 30 -10.93 24.60 -0.34
CA HIS A 30 -9.86 25.39 -0.95
C HIS A 30 -8.59 25.34 -0.11
N GLY A 31 -7.46 25.67 -0.75
CA GLY A 31 -6.15 25.68 -0.10
C GLY A 31 -5.77 27.08 0.41
N ASN A 32 -5.71 27.23 1.72
CA ASN A 32 -5.15 28.38 2.43
C ASN A 32 -3.66 28.15 2.74
N TRP A 33 -2.83 28.15 1.69
CA TRP A 33 -1.39 27.86 1.78
C TRP A 33 -0.60 29.05 2.36
N ALA A 34 0.32 28.80 3.29
CA ALA A 34 1.18 29.84 3.84
C ALA A 34 2.57 29.83 3.17
N TRP A 35 2.58 30.03 1.85
CA TRP A 35 3.83 30.07 1.10
C TRP A 35 4.55 31.41 1.23
N ARG A 36 5.88 31.37 1.31
CA ARG A 36 6.75 32.57 1.33
C ARG A 36 6.66 33.38 0.04
N SER A 37 6.28 32.74 -1.06
CA SER A 37 6.05 33.37 -2.36
C SER A 37 5.12 32.52 -3.21
N ASN A 38 4.38 33.14 -4.13
CA ASN A 38 3.50 32.42 -5.04
C ASN A 38 4.30 31.42 -5.92
N PRO A 39 3.83 30.18 -6.14
CA PRO A 39 4.52 29.19 -6.96
C PRO A 39 4.62 29.67 -8.41
N ARG A 40 5.78 29.48 -9.02
CA ARG A 40 6.05 29.85 -10.42
C ARG A 40 6.73 28.70 -11.16
N GLY A 41 6.57 28.66 -12.47
CA GLY A 41 7.16 27.64 -13.33
C GLY A 41 6.78 26.22 -12.86
N ARG A 42 7.77 25.36 -12.63
CA ARG A 42 7.56 23.98 -12.17
C ARG A 42 6.83 23.87 -10.83
N ALA A 43 6.95 24.86 -9.94
CA ALA A 43 6.20 24.82 -8.69
C ALA A 43 4.69 25.03 -8.93
N ALA A 44 4.31 25.75 -9.98
CA ALA A 44 2.90 25.92 -10.34
C ALA A 44 2.30 24.63 -10.94
N THR A 45 3.07 23.88 -11.73
CA THR A 45 2.63 22.55 -12.22
C THR A 45 2.48 21.57 -11.07
N ASP A 46 3.46 21.55 -10.15
CA ASP A 46 3.41 20.74 -8.93
C ASP A 46 2.14 21.07 -8.11
N LEU A 47 1.72 22.35 -8.06
CA LEU A 47 0.50 22.76 -7.39
C LEU A 47 -0.76 22.18 -8.05
N VAL A 48 -0.86 22.24 -9.37
CA VAL A 48 -2.02 21.70 -10.10
C VAL A 48 -2.16 20.20 -9.82
N ASP A 49 -1.04 19.47 -9.86
CA ASP A 49 -1.02 18.04 -9.56
C ASP A 49 -1.40 17.74 -8.11
N MET A 50 -0.90 18.54 -7.16
CA MET A 50 -1.27 18.42 -5.76
C MET A 50 -2.78 18.67 -5.55
N ILE A 51 -3.32 19.76 -6.12
CA ILE A 51 -4.75 20.08 -6.03
C ILE A 51 -5.59 18.96 -6.64
N ARG A 52 -5.16 18.34 -7.74
CA ARG A 52 -5.85 17.20 -8.33
C ARG A 52 -5.92 15.99 -7.39
N LEU A 53 -4.91 15.80 -6.53
CA LEU A 53 -4.90 14.72 -5.54
C LEU A 53 -5.76 15.05 -4.32
N VAL A 54 -5.68 16.28 -3.78
CA VAL A 54 -6.45 16.67 -2.59
C VAL A 54 -7.86 17.21 -2.90
N GLY A 55 -8.19 17.48 -4.15
CA GLY A 55 -9.47 18.10 -4.53
C GLY A 55 -10.71 17.33 -4.09
N ASN A 56 -10.62 15.99 -4.04
CA ASN A 56 -11.70 15.11 -3.57
C ASN A 56 -11.59 14.75 -2.09
N LEU A 57 -10.62 15.33 -1.37
CA LEU A 57 -10.39 15.04 0.04
C LEU A 57 -11.38 15.81 0.91
N VAL A 58 -12.25 15.07 1.59
CA VAL A 58 -13.13 15.62 2.63
C VAL A 58 -12.51 15.31 3.99
N LEU A 59 -12.01 16.34 4.66
CA LEU A 59 -11.43 16.19 5.99
C LEU A 59 -12.50 16.35 7.06
N ASN A 60 -12.54 15.42 8.00
CA ASN A 60 -13.35 15.56 9.20
C ASN A 60 -12.43 15.92 10.38
N PRO A 61 -12.56 17.13 10.96
CA PRO A 61 -11.67 17.62 12.01
C PRO A 61 -11.71 16.79 13.29
N ASN A 62 -12.80 16.04 13.51
CA ASN A 62 -12.97 15.16 14.66
C ASN A 62 -12.50 13.73 14.41
N SER A 63 -12.02 13.43 13.20
CA SER A 63 -11.55 12.10 12.83
C SER A 63 -10.04 12.01 12.85
N ARG A 64 -9.51 10.86 13.31
CA ARG A 64 -8.09 10.54 13.18
C ARG A 64 -7.77 10.04 11.78
N ASP A 65 -6.51 10.18 11.38
CA ASP A 65 -5.99 9.63 10.14
C ASP A 65 -6.22 8.11 10.07
N ARG A 66 -6.59 7.64 8.88
CA ARG A 66 -6.83 6.21 8.61
C ARG A 66 -6.13 5.80 7.34
N TRP A 67 -5.60 4.58 7.35
CA TRP A 67 -5.10 3.92 6.15
C TRP A 67 -6.28 3.40 5.33
N PHE A 68 -6.27 3.70 4.04
CA PHE A 68 -7.22 3.16 3.07
C PHE A 68 -6.48 2.19 2.15
N TRP A 69 -7.00 0.99 2.01
CA TRP A 69 -6.44 0.00 1.10
C TRP A 69 -7.10 0.12 -0.27
N ALA A 70 -6.38 0.69 -1.24
CA ALA A 70 -6.89 1.02 -2.57
C ALA A 70 -7.33 -0.20 -3.42
N LEU A 71 -6.96 -1.41 -3.02
CA LEU A 71 -7.30 -2.63 -3.74
C LEU A 71 -8.67 -3.21 -3.36
N ASP A 72 -9.34 -2.66 -2.34
CA ASP A 72 -10.67 -3.08 -1.93
C ASP A 72 -11.61 -1.88 -1.87
N PRO A 73 -12.81 -1.94 -2.48
CA PRO A 73 -13.77 -0.84 -2.47
C PRO A 73 -14.21 -0.41 -1.05
N SER A 74 -14.15 -1.32 -0.07
CA SER A 74 -14.44 -0.99 1.33
C SER A 74 -13.32 -0.18 1.99
N GLY A 75 -12.14 -0.10 1.36
CA GLY A 75 -10.96 0.55 1.91
C GLY A 75 -10.27 -0.21 3.02
N LYS A 76 -10.77 -1.38 3.40
CA LYS A 76 -10.26 -2.17 4.52
C LYS A 76 -9.29 -3.21 4.01
N PHE A 77 -8.13 -3.28 4.65
CA PHE A 77 -7.18 -4.34 4.40
C PHE A 77 -7.75 -5.70 4.85
N SER A 78 -7.63 -6.70 3.98
CA SER A 78 -7.98 -8.09 4.30
C SER A 78 -7.00 -9.03 3.63
N VAL A 79 -6.39 -9.91 4.43
CA VAL A 79 -5.49 -10.95 3.92
C VAL A 79 -6.20 -11.85 2.90
N LYS A 80 -7.48 -12.14 3.13
CA LYS A 80 -8.30 -12.94 2.20
C LYS A 80 -8.45 -12.22 0.85
N ALA A 81 -8.78 -10.94 0.86
CA ALA A 81 -8.95 -10.15 -0.35
C ALA A 81 -7.62 -10.03 -1.12
N LEU A 82 -6.50 -9.80 -0.41
CA LEU A 82 -5.17 -9.76 -1.02
C LEU A 82 -4.81 -11.11 -1.66
N ALA A 83 -5.03 -12.23 -0.95
CA ALA A 83 -4.75 -13.56 -1.47
C ALA A 83 -5.58 -13.88 -2.72
N CYS A 84 -6.86 -13.49 -2.75
CA CYS A 84 -7.71 -13.62 -3.93
C CYS A 84 -7.18 -12.78 -5.10
N LEU A 85 -6.77 -11.53 -4.87
CA LEU A 85 -6.22 -10.65 -5.90
C LEU A 85 -4.89 -11.16 -6.48
N VAL A 86 -4.02 -11.70 -5.63
CA VAL A 86 -2.76 -12.31 -6.07
C VAL A 86 -3.07 -13.51 -6.97
N LYS A 87 -3.96 -14.41 -6.52
CA LYS A 87 -4.40 -15.57 -7.33
C LYS A 87 -5.05 -15.16 -8.65
N SER A 88 -5.85 -14.10 -8.67
CA SER A 88 -6.51 -13.65 -9.91
C SER A 88 -5.54 -12.97 -10.88
N LYS A 89 -4.42 -12.42 -10.39
CA LYS A 89 -3.42 -11.73 -11.21
C LYS A 89 -2.25 -12.62 -11.62
N SER A 90 -2.06 -13.77 -10.99
CA SER A 90 -1.10 -14.81 -11.42
C SER A 90 -1.59 -15.57 -12.67
N ILE A 91 -2.14 -14.85 -13.65
CA ILE A 91 -2.55 -15.35 -14.97
C ILE A 91 -1.28 -15.80 -15.69
N GLY A 92 -1.08 -17.12 -15.73
CA GLY A 92 0.10 -17.76 -16.29
C GLY A 92 0.34 -19.17 -15.75
N VAL A 93 -0.17 -19.49 -14.55
CA VAL A 93 -0.25 -20.89 -14.11
C VAL A 93 -1.59 -21.43 -14.59
N ASP A 94 -1.48 -22.17 -15.68
CA ASP A 94 -2.52 -22.94 -16.35
C ASP A 94 -3.47 -23.65 -15.38
N GLU A 95 -4.65 -23.99 -15.90
CA GLU A 95 -5.88 -24.52 -15.28
C GLU A 95 -5.74 -25.74 -14.36
N THR A 96 -4.52 -26.15 -14.02
CA THR A 96 -4.25 -27.02 -12.89
C THR A 96 -4.48 -26.25 -11.58
N ASN A 97 -5.65 -26.55 -11.03
CA ASN A 97 -6.13 -26.41 -9.67
C ASN A 97 -5.09 -26.65 -8.54
N GLN A 98 -3.92 -26.00 -8.55
CA GLN A 98 -2.91 -26.06 -7.49
C GLN A 98 -3.31 -25.13 -6.35
N ILE A 99 -4.51 -25.37 -5.82
CA ILE A 99 -4.83 -24.94 -4.48
C ILE A 99 -3.91 -25.76 -3.59
N PHE A 100 -2.89 -25.14 -3.00
CA PHE A 100 -2.20 -25.77 -1.89
C PHE A 100 -3.23 -26.00 -0.76
N ILE A 101 -3.60 -27.26 -0.54
CA ILE A 101 -4.52 -27.67 0.52
C ILE A 101 -3.68 -28.06 1.72
N TRP A 102 -3.93 -27.39 2.85
CA TRP A 102 -3.28 -27.74 4.11
C TRP A 102 -3.70 -29.14 4.54
N ASN A 103 -2.75 -30.08 4.60
CA ASN A 103 -3.05 -31.45 5.02
C ASN A 103 -2.79 -31.59 6.54
N PRO A 104 -3.83 -31.81 7.38
CA PRO A 104 -3.65 -31.94 8.82
C PRO A 104 -2.90 -33.20 9.25
N TRP A 105 -2.78 -34.20 8.36
CA TRP A 105 -2.11 -35.48 8.62
C TRP A 105 -0.59 -35.41 8.46
N VAL A 106 -0.05 -34.34 7.89
CA VAL A 106 1.39 -34.16 7.76
C VAL A 106 1.92 -33.13 8.77
N PRO A 107 3.19 -33.25 9.20
CA PRO A 107 3.81 -32.23 10.03
C PRO A 107 3.70 -30.83 9.42
N ARG A 108 3.51 -29.81 10.26
CA ARG A 108 3.35 -28.41 9.80
C ARG A 108 4.49 -27.95 8.87
N LYS A 109 5.71 -28.42 9.10
CA LYS A 109 6.88 -28.13 8.27
C LYS A 109 6.67 -28.55 6.81
N VAL A 110 6.18 -29.77 6.58
CA VAL A 110 5.91 -30.30 5.24
C VAL A 110 4.89 -29.44 4.50
N ASN A 111 3.82 -29.03 5.17
CA ASN A 111 2.84 -28.11 4.58
C ASN A 111 3.46 -26.76 4.20
N ILE A 112 4.31 -26.20 5.06
CA ILE A 112 4.99 -24.93 4.80
C ILE A 112 5.93 -25.05 3.59
N SER A 113 6.71 -26.14 3.50
CA SER A 113 7.62 -26.38 2.38
C SER A 113 6.89 -26.44 1.04
N ILE A 114 5.79 -27.19 0.99
CA ILE A 114 4.99 -27.33 -0.24
C ILE A 114 4.31 -25.99 -0.59
N TRP A 115 3.77 -25.26 0.38
CA TRP A 115 3.18 -23.94 0.16
C TRP A 115 4.20 -22.95 -0.42
N ARG A 116 5.41 -22.95 0.11
CA ARG A 116 6.51 -22.11 -0.38
C ARG A 116 6.96 -22.48 -1.78
N ALA A 117 7.06 -23.77 -2.09
CA ALA A 117 7.33 -24.22 -3.45
C ALA A 117 6.27 -23.71 -4.44
N ASN A 118 5.00 -23.72 -4.04
CA ASN A 118 3.91 -23.18 -4.86
C ASN A 118 4.02 -21.65 -5.06
N LEU A 119 4.45 -20.90 -4.04
CA LEU A 119 4.72 -19.46 -4.17
C LEU A 119 5.84 -19.17 -5.18
N LEU A 120 6.92 -19.95 -5.16
CA LEU A 120 8.02 -19.82 -6.14
C LEU A 120 7.52 -20.08 -7.57
N ILE A 121 6.68 -21.10 -7.76
CA ILE A 121 6.04 -21.40 -9.06
C ILE A 121 5.17 -20.23 -9.52
N CYS A 122 4.51 -19.54 -8.59
CA CYS A 122 3.72 -18.32 -8.87
C CYS A 122 4.57 -17.05 -9.07
N GLY A 123 5.89 -17.16 -9.12
CA GLY A 123 6.80 -16.02 -9.32
C GLY A 123 6.93 -15.09 -8.11
N VAL A 124 6.59 -15.57 -6.91
CA VAL A 124 6.79 -14.81 -5.66
C VAL A 124 8.19 -15.09 -5.15
N GLU A 125 9.04 -14.06 -5.06
CA GLU A 125 10.36 -14.18 -4.45
C GLU A 125 10.24 -14.46 -2.95
N ILE A 126 10.93 -15.51 -2.49
CA ILE A 126 10.99 -15.85 -1.07
C ILE A 126 12.35 -15.40 -0.52
N ALA A 127 12.31 -14.51 0.47
CA ALA A 127 13.49 -13.84 1.00
C ALA A 127 14.54 -14.75 1.68
N SER A 128 14.16 -15.97 2.06
CA SER A 128 15.06 -16.92 2.73
C SER A 128 14.62 -18.33 2.44
N VAL A 129 15.54 -19.24 2.11
CA VAL A 129 15.27 -20.68 1.91
C VAL A 129 15.17 -21.48 3.22
N ARG A 130 15.47 -20.87 4.37
CA ARG A 130 15.45 -21.56 5.68
C ARG A 130 14.04 -21.85 6.14
N CYS A 131 13.85 -22.98 6.83
CA CYS A 131 12.57 -23.31 7.44
C CYS A 131 12.17 -22.25 8.47
N VAL A 132 10.98 -21.66 8.34
CA VAL A 132 10.48 -20.64 9.28
C VAL A 132 10.15 -21.17 10.68
N LEU A 133 10.12 -22.50 10.87
CA LEU A 133 9.82 -23.12 12.16
C LEU A 133 11.07 -23.50 12.97
N CYS A 134 12.15 -23.91 12.32
CA CYS A 134 13.37 -24.37 12.97
C CYS A 134 14.66 -23.65 12.53
N PHE A 135 14.57 -22.74 11.56
CA PHE A 135 15.67 -21.95 11.01
C PHE A 135 16.85 -22.74 10.42
N LEU A 136 16.68 -24.05 10.22
CA LEU A 136 17.65 -24.90 9.53
C LEU A 136 17.49 -24.80 8.00
N GLU A 137 18.58 -25.05 7.27
CA GLU A 137 18.66 -24.90 5.81
C GLU A 137 17.98 -26.06 5.07
N ASP A 138 17.90 -27.25 5.67
CA ASP A 138 17.19 -28.40 5.09
C ASP A 138 15.77 -28.51 5.65
N GLU A 139 14.77 -28.18 4.84
CA GLU A 139 13.36 -28.29 5.25
C GLU A 139 12.87 -29.75 5.36
N VAL A 140 13.58 -30.70 4.77
CA VAL A 140 13.18 -32.12 4.68
C VAL A 140 13.76 -32.99 5.80
N ASN A 141 14.88 -32.58 6.41
CA ASN A 141 15.64 -33.38 7.38
C ASN A 141 15.54 -32.85 8.82
N CYS A 142 14.42 -32.22 9.19
CA CYS A 142 14.25 -31.62 10.51
C CYS A 142 13.08 -32.18 11.32
#